data_AF-A0A2S7UY08-F1
#
_entry.id   AF-A0A2S7UY08-F1
#
_cell.length_a   1.000
_cell.length_b   1.000
_cell.length_c   1.000
_cell.angle_alpha   90.00
_cell.angle_beta   90.00
_cell.angle_gamma   90.00
#
_symmetry.space_group_name_H-M   'P 1'
#
loop_
_entity.id
_entity.type
_entity.pdbx_description
1 polymer ?
#
loop_
_entity_poly.entity_id
_entity_poly.type
_entity_poly.pdbx_seq_one_letter_code
_entity_poly.pdbx_strand_id
1 'polypeptide(L)'
;MFESGMDEDLKKKVDVVVGLSRLAGGTLILVGSILLFVFTQAALDPNAVIEINGAPTKDQADKIMAAIFSALFPIAGLFLSFAPAKLLDKWAAKIISRLS
;
A
#
# COMPACT_ATOMS: atom_id res chain seq x y z
N MET A 1 -26.70 -1.09 10.09
CA MET A 1 -27.02 -1.75 11.36
C MET A 1 -25.98 -2.85 11.53
N PHE A 2 -24.83 -2.51 12.14
CA PHE A 2 -23.89 -3.55 12.59
C PHE A 2 -24.51 -4.14 13.86
N GLU A 3 -24.66 -5.46 13.87
CA GLU A 3 -25.39 -6.22 14.86
C GLU A 3 -24.96 -5.86 16.29
N SER A 4 -25.95 -5.66 17.14
CA SER A 4 -25.85 -5.37 18.58
C SER A 4 -25.32 -6.57 19.39
N GLY A 5 -24.29 -7.28 18.90
CA GLY A 5 -23.76 -8.51 19.48
C GLY A 5 -22.27 -8.75 19.25
N MET A 6 -21.50 -7.74 18.83
CA MET A 6 -20.05 -7.88 18.69
C MET A 6 -19.39 -7.69 20.06
N ASP A 7 -18.67 -8.72 20.50
CA ASP A 7 -17.89 -8.73 21.74
C ASP A 7 -16.95 -7.50 21.81
N GLU A 8 -16.88 -6.83 22.96
CA GLU A 8 -16.04 -5.65 23.16
C GLU A 8 -14.57 -5.93 22.86
N ASP A 9 -14.08 -7.14 23.17
CA ASP A 9 -12.71 -7.55 22.87
C ASP A 9 -12.49 -7.72 21.37
N LEU A 10 -13.47 -8.27 20.65
CA LEU A 10 -13.40 -8.40 19.19
C LEU A 10 -13.39 -7.02 18.52
N LYS A 11 -14.22 -6.09 19.01
CA LYS A 11 -14.27 -4.71 18.51
C LYS A 11 -12.94 -4.00 18.68
N LYS A 12 -12.32 -4.11 19.85
CA LYS A 12 -11.02 -3.51 20.13
C LYS A 12 -9.92 -4.05 19.20
N LYS A 13 -9.92 -5.36 18.90
CA LYS A 13 -8.98 -5.97 17.94
C LYS A 13 -9.20 -5.46 16.52
N VAL A 14 -10.46 -5.35 16.09
CA VAL A 14 -10.83 -4.79 14.78
C VAL A 14 -10.35 -3.35 14.65
N ASP A 15 -10.63 -2.50 15.64
CA ASP A 15 -10.23 -1.09 15.63
C ASP A 15 -8.71 -0.91 15.52
N VAL A 16 -7.93 -1.74 16.23
CA VAL A 16 -6.46 -1.74 16.13
C VAL A 16 -6.01 -2.14 14.72
N VAL A 17 -6.55 -3.22 14.15
CA VAL A 17 -6.19 -3.68 12.80
C VAL A 17 -6.53 -2.63 11.74
N VAL A 18 -7.69 -1.99 11.85
CA VAL A 18 -8.14 -0.92 10.95
C VAL A 18 -7.24 0.30 11.09
N GLY A 19 -6.89 0.69 12.32
CA GLY A 19 -5.96 1.78 12.60
C GLY A 19 -4.57 1.52 12.00
N LEU A 20 -4.02 0.31 12.19
CA LEU A 20 -2.74 -0.10 11.62
C LEU A 20 -2.78 -0.14 10.09
N SER A 21 -3.88 -0.61 9.50
CA SER A 21 -4.08 -0.59 8.04
C SER A 21 -4.02 0.83 7.48
N ARG A 22 -4.66 1.79 8.15
CA ARG A 22 -4.64 3.20 7.73
C ARG A 22 -3.25 3.81 7.84
N LEU A 23 -2.54 3.49 8.92
CA LEU A 23 -1.16 3.93 9.13
C LEU A 23 -0.24 3.36 8.04
N ALA A 24 -0.32 2.06 7.79
CA ALA A 24 0.42 1.39 6.72
C ALA A 24 0.11 1.99 5.34
N GLY A 25 -1.16 2.30 5.07
CA GLY A 25 -1.57 3.01 3.87
C GLY A 25 -0.90 4.38 3.74
N GLY A 26 -0.84 5.14 4.84
CA GLY A 26 -0.23 6.48 4.85
C GLY A 26 1.28 6.41 4.57
N THR A 27 1.95 5.44 5.19
CA THR A 27 3.37 5.17 4.93
C THR A 27 3.61 4.74 3.48
N LEU A 28 2.75 3.88 2.92
CA LEU A 28 2.84 3.45 1.52
C LEU A 28 2.65 4.60 0.54
N ILE A 29 1.76 5.55 0.83
CA ILE A 29 1.62 6.79 0.04
C ILE A 29 2.93 7.57 0.03
N LEU A 30 3.53 7.81 1.21
CA LEU A 30 4.76 8.60 1.31
C LEU A 30 5.93 7.92 0.61
N VAL A 31 6.22 6.67 0.95
CA VAL A 31 7.33 5.90 0.37
C VAL A 31 7.12 5.71 -1.13
N GLY A 32 5.90 5.34 -1.53
CA GLY A 32 5.53 5.15 -2.92
C GLY A 32 5.66 6.42 -3.76
N SER A 33 5.31 7.58 -3.20
CA SER A 33 5.47 8.87 -3.90
C SER A 33 6.95 9.24 -4.08
N ILE A 34 7.80 8.98 -3.07
CA ILE A 34 9.25 9.21 -3.18
C ILE A 34 9.83 8.30 -4.26
N LEU A 35 9.48 7.01 -4.26
CA LEU A 35 9.93 6.06 -5.27
C LEU A 35 9.49 6.50 -6.67
N LEU A 36 8.22 6.86 -6.83
CA LEU A 36 7.68 7.33 -8.10
C LEU A 36 8.43 8.56 -8.61
N PHE A 37 8.73 9.51 -7.74
CA PHE A 37 9.51 10.69 -8.09
C PHE A 37 10.92 10.32 -8.58
N VAL A 38 11.64 9.45 -7.86
CA VAL A 38 13.00 9.01 -8.23
C VAL A 38 13.00 8.24 -9.55
N PHE A 39 12.11 7.26 -9.70
CA PHE A 39 12.06 6.45 -10.93
C PHE A 39 11.55 7.22 -12.14
N THR A 40 10.65 8.20 -11.94
CA THR A 40 10.26 9.10 -13.03
C THR A 40 11.43 9.93 -13.51
N GLN A 41 12.26 10.47 -12.60
CA GLN A 41 13.48 11.18 -13.01
C GLN A 41 14.47 10.25 -13.73
N ALA A 42 14.68 9.03 -13.22
CA ALA A 42 15.54 8.05 -13.87
C ALA A 42 15.03 7.64 -15.26
N ALA A 43 13.71 7.62 -15.48
CA ALA A 43 13.10 7.33 -16.78
C ALA A 43 13.22 8.49 -17.77
N LEU A 44 13.25 9.74 -17.28
CA LEU A 44 13.43 10.94 -18.11
C LEU A 44 14.90 11.23 -18.41
N ASP A 45 15.84 10.73 -17.62
CA ASP A 45 17.28 10.83 -17.87
C ASP A 45 17.79 9.64 -18.71
N PRO A 46 18.20 9.87 -19.98
CA PRO A 46 18.74 8.81 -20.82
C PRO A 46 20.06 8.24 -20.28
N ASN A 47 20.82 8.98 -19.48
CA ASN A 47 22.11 8.56 -18.94
C ASN A 47 22.00 7.82 -17.60
N ALA A 48 20.87 7.95 -16.90
CA ALA A 48 20.64 7.28 -15.63
C ALA A 48 20.79 5.76 -15.80
N VAL A 49 21.41 5.11 -14.83
CA VAL A 49 21.54 3.65 -14.76
C VAL A 49 20.71 3.19 -13.59
N ILE A 50 19.83 2.23 -13.82
CA ILE A 50 19.09 1.53 -12.75
C ILE A 50 19.59 0.09 -12.68
N GLU A 51 19.50 -0.52 -11.50
CA GLU A 51 19.90 -1.91 -11.31
C GLU A 51 18.65 -2.78 -11.23
N ILE A 52 18.55 -3.77 -12.11
CA ILE A 52 17.47 -4.75 -12.12
C ILE A 52 18.10 -6.13 -11.94
N ASN A 53 17.70 -6.82 -10.87
CA ASN A 53 18.20 -8.17 -10.53
C ASN A 53 19.75 -8.27 -10.46
N GLY A 54 20.43 -7.22 -9.98
CA GLY A 54 21.90 -7.21 -9.91
C GLY A 54 22.62 -6.72 -11.17
N ALA A 55 21.88 -6.45 -12.26
CA ALA A 55 22.44 -6.02 -13.53
C ALA A 55 22.14 -4.53 -13.79
N PRO A 56 23.14 -3.70 -14.10
CA PRO A 56 22.92 -2.31 -14.49
C PRO A 56 22.30 -2.24 -15.88
N THR A 57 21.18 -1.52 -16.01
CA THR A 57 20.49 -1.27 -17.28
C THR A 57 20.29 0.23 -17.50
N LYS A 58 20.40 0.63 -18.77
CA LYS A 58 20.05 1.97 -19.26
C LYS A 58 18.76 1.95 -20.09
N ASP A 59 18.18 0.77 -20.28
CA ASP A 59 17.04 0.59 -21.15
C ASP A 59 15.85 1.45 -20.69
N GLN A 60 15.26 2.16 -21.66
CA GLN A 60 14.20 3.12 -21.36
C GLN A 60 12.89 2.41 -20.98
N ALA A 61 12.60 1.25 -21.57
CA ALA A 61 11.42 0.48 -21.23
C ALA A 61 11.51 -0.04 -19.80
N ASP A 62 12.68 -0.55 -19.40
CA ASP A 62 12.95 -1.00 -18.02
C ASP A 62 12.72 0.12 -17.00
N LYS A 63 13.22 1.33 -17.29
CA LYS A 63 13.05 2.51 -16.43
C LYS A 63 11.58 2.94 -16.31
N ILE A 64 10.86 2.95 -17.43
CA ILE A 64 9.42 3.27 -17.45
C ILE A 64 8.64 2.23 -16.66
N MET A 65 8.94 0.94 -16.82
CA MET A 65 8.28 -0.14 -16.07
C MET A 65 8.55 -0.03 -14.57
N ALA A 66 9.76 0.35 -14.15
CA ALA A 66 10.07 0.61 -12.76
C ALA A 66 9.26 1.80 -12.19
N ALA A 67 9.11 2.88 -12.96
CA ALA A 67 8.27 4.01 -12.59
C ALA A 67 6.78 3.61 -12.46
N ILE A 68 6.24 2.86 -13.43
CA ILE A 68 4.86 2.36 -13.37
C ILE A 68 4.66 1.45 -12.15
N PHE A 69 5.60 0.54 -11.89
CA PHE A 69 5.54 -0.34 -10.73
C PHE A 69 5.54 0.45 -9.41
N SER A 70 6.37 1.47 -9.30
CA SER A 70 6.42 2.33 -8.12
C SER A 70 5.10 3.09 -7.88
N ALA A 71 4.33 3.38 -8.93
CA ALA A 71 3.01 4.01 -8.82
C ALA A 71 1.95 3.10 -8.17
N LEU A 72 2.17 1.79 -8.12
CA LEU A 72 1.26 0.87 -7.42
C LEU A 72 1.27 1.08 -5.90
N PHE A 73 2.40 1.49 -5.33
CA PHE A 73 2.54 1.74 -3.89
C PHE A 73 1.64 2.87 -3.38
N PRO A 74 1.66 4.09 -3.96
CA PRO A 74 0.76 5.14 -3.51
C PRO A 74 -0.70 4.80 -3.79
N ILE A 75 -1.01 4.11 -4.90
CA ILE A 75 -2.37 3.65 -5.20
C ILE A 75 -2.86 2.67 -4.11
N ALA A 76 -2.08 1.66 -3.78
CA ALA A 76 -2.40 0.71 -2.71
C ALA A 76 -2.51 1.41 -1.35
N GLY A 77 -1.62 2.37 -1.08
CA GLY A 77 -1.65 3.18 0.12
C GLY A 77 -2.94 4.02 0.24
N LEU A 78 -3.40 4.62 -0.86
CA LEU A 78 -4.68 5.33 -0.91
C LEU A 78 -5.84 4.40 -0.57
N PHE A 79 -5.87 3.19 -1.13
CA PHE A 79 -6.90 2.21 -0.79
C PHE A 79 -6.88 1.84 0.70
N LEU A 80 -5.71 1.64 1.30
CA LEU A 80 -5.61 1.26 2.71
C LEU A 80 -5.93 2.42 3.67
N SER A 81 -5.56 3.65 3.32
CA SER A 81 -5.83 4.83 4.16
C SER A 81 -7.26 5.34 4.06
N PHE A 82 -7.84 5.29 2.86
CA PHE A 82 -9.16 5.90 2.59
C PHE A 82 -10.28 4.88 2.37
N ALA A 83 -10.02 3.57 2.47
CA ALA A 83 -11.08 2.58 2.41
C ALA A 83 -12.16 2.85 3.48
N PRO A 84 -13.45 2.71 3.13
CA PRO A 84 -14.55 2.89 4.07
C PRO A 84 -14.38 1.98 5.29
N ALA A 85 -14.47 2.56 6.49
CA ALA A 85 -14.35 1.82 7.76
C ALA A 85 -15.24 0.57 7.76
N LYS A 86 -16.51 0.70 7.35
CA LYS A 86 -17.46 -0.43 7.26
C LYS A 86 -16.97 -1.64 6.45
N LEU A 87 -16.15 -1.42 5.42
CA LEU A 87 -15.58 -2.53 4.63
C LEU A 87 -14.38 -3.14 5.36
N LEU A 88 -13.48 -2.31 5.86
CA LEU A 88 -12.31 -2.76 6.62
C LEU A 88 -12.72 -3.48 7.91
N ASP A 89 -13.70 -2.96 8.63
CA ASP A 89 -14.24 -3.54 9.87
C ASP A 89 -14.83 -4.93 9.59
N LYS A 90 -15.61 -5.08 8.50
CA LYS A 90 -16.21 -6.36 8.11
C LYS A 90 -15.16 -7.38 7.68
N TRP A 91 -14.13 -6.94 6.95
CA TRP A 91 -13.03 -7.80 6.53
C TRP A 91 -12.16 -8.21 7.72
N ALA A 92 -11.78 -7.26 8.57
CA ALA A 92 -11.00 -7.51 9.78
C ALA A 92 -11.72 -8.44 10.75
N ALA A 93 -13.02 -8.21 11.01
CA ALA A 93 -13.82 -9.10 11.85
C ALA A 93 -13.87 -10.52 11.28
N LYS A 94 -14.04 -10.68 9.96
CA LYS A 94 -14.06 -11.98 9.29
C LYS A 94 -12.71 -12.70 9.32
N ILE A 95 -11.60 -11.96 9.28
CA ILE A 95 -10.25 -12.51 9.36
C ILE A 95 -9.96 -12.95 10.80
N ILE A 96 -10.24 -12.09 11.78
CA ILE A 96 -10.01 -12.38 13.20
C ILE A 96 -10.85 -13.57 13.65
N SER A 97 -12.12 -13.67 13.24
CA SER A 97 -12.98 -14.80 13.61
C SER A 97 -12.59 -16.13 12.98
N ARG A 98 -11.78 -16.13 11.91
CA ARG A 98 -11.22 -17.34 11.29
C ARG A 98 -9.87 -17.76 11.87
N LEU A 99 -9.19 -16.83 12.55
CA LEU A 99 -7.85 -17.04 13.12
C LEU A 99 -7.89 -17.27 14.64
N SER A 100 -9.00 -16.91 15.29
CA SER A 100 -9.29 -17.20 16.69
C SER A 100 -9.97 -18.54 16.86
#